data_AF-A0A4P7UP52-F1
#
_entry.id   AF-A0A4P7UP52-F1
#
_cell.length_a   1.000
_cell.length_b   1.000
_cell.length_c   1.000
_cell.angle_alpha   90.00
_cell.angle_beta   90.00
_cell.angle_gamma   90.00
#
_symmetry.space_group_name_H-M   'P 1'
#
loop_
_entity.id
_entity.type
_entity.pdbx_description
1 polymer ?
#
loop_
_entity_poly.entity_id
_entity_poly.type
_entity_poly.pdbx_seq_one_letter_code
_entity_poly.pdbx_strand_id
1 'polypeptide(L)'
;MPFLLVDPKERALSTNRECLNMLEIDGSIESCLGKTLAELFYNDPTRKTAVGKSMSTGECFRNLEVTIGGHKGGKVNVLANVFPIYNSEGECIGGMCVYVDMTALNNAQREITEKNQRMAGVAQALEDTMDELAKIVEALTGSIRQSDKNAALAAGQLGEAASAMGHMNARVQEVAISADKAAGASAHTMTKATTGAEVVQNALHGIENVHKVSLDLRQDMAQLESHARAITEIMNVISDIADQTNLLALNAAIEAARAGEAGRGFAVVADEVRKLAEKTMASTTDVGRAIDAIQQSAAKSMSSMDNAVQQVVQATDYAKQSGEALDDIVGTVKDTVGQVKAIAAASDEQSAASEEITHTIDQVNSMVADAAGSMGQANMETGKLQELTGKLEDLTAQLKV
;
A
#
# COMPACT_ATOMS: atom_id res chain seq x y z
N MET A 1 -90.53 -18.70 26.32
CA MET A 1 -90.74 -17.47 25.53
C MET A 1 -91.76 -16.60 26.24
N PRO A 2 -91.42 -15.34 26.53
CA PRO A 2 -92.38 -14.36 27.03
C PRO A 2 -93.61 -14.25 26.13
N PHE A 3 -94.82 -14.27 26.70
CA PHE A 3 -96.03 -13.97 25.96
C PHE A 3 -97.04 -13.20 26.81
N LEU A 4 -97.97 -12.54 26.14
CA LEU A 4 -99.10 -11.88 26.76
C LEU A 4 -100.34 -12.03 25.89
N LEU A 5 -101.44 -12.40 26.52
CA LEU A 5 -102.79 -12.45 25.96
C LEU A 5 -103.62 -11.34 26.58
N VAL A 6 -104.30 -10.55 25.76
CA VAL A 6 -105.14 -9.43 26.20
C VAL A 6 -106.58 -9.57 25.70
N ASP A 7 -107.52 -8.92 26.38
CA ASP A 7 -108.92 -8.80 25.96
C ASP A 7 -109.10 -7.73 24.86
N PRO A 8 -110.32 -7.52 24.32
CA PRO A 8 -110.57 -6.50 23.29
C PRO A 8 -110.32 -5.06 23.74
N LYS A 9 -110.14 -4.82 25.05
CA LYS A 9 -109.80 -3.53 25.66
C LYS A 9 -108.32 -3.44 26.06
N GLU A 10 -107.48 -4.34 25.52
CA GLU A 10 -106.04 -4.44 25.79
C GLU A 10 -105.69 -4.75 27.26
N ARG A 11 -106.61 -5.31 28.03
CA ARG A 11 -106.34 -5.73 29.42
C ARG A 11 -105.75 -7.12 29.45
N ALA A 12 -104.67 -7.30 30.21
CA ALA A 12 -103.99 -8.59 30.32
C ALA A 12 -104.92 -9.68 30.87
N LEU A 13 -105.15 -10.73 30.07
CA LEU A 13 -105.91 -11.93 30.41
C LEU A 13 -105.00 -13.05 30.91
N SER A 14 -103.83 -13.21 30.30
CA SER A 14 -102.87 -14.25 30.67
C SER A 14 -101.45 -13.88 30.23
N THR A 15 -100.47 -14.27 31.02
CA THR A 15 -99.03 -14.10 30.73
C THR A 15 -98.23 -15.13 31.52
N ASN A 16 -96.92 -15.15 31.31
CA ASN A 16 -96.01 -16.03 32.03
C ASN A 16 -94.93 -15.24 32.79
N ARG A 17 -94.24 -15.95 33.69
CA ARG A 17 -93.14 -15.38 34.49
C ARG A 17 -92.03 -14.80 33.61
N GLU A 18 -91.74 -15.42 32.46
CA GLU A 18 -90.75 -14.93 31.50
C GLU A 18 -91.06 -13.53 30.95
N CYS A 19 -92.34 -13.21 30.74
CA CYS A 19 -92.78 -11.87 30.33
C CYS A 19 -92.61 -10.83 31.43
N LEU A 20 -92.93 -11.18 32.67
CA LEU A 20 -92.70 -10.31 33.82
C LEU A 20 -91.20 -10.06 34.04
N ASN A 21 -90.37 -11.11 33.90
CA ASN A 21 -88.92 -11.01 34.01
C ASN A 21 -88.34 -10.09 32.91
N MET A 22 -88.82 -10.23 31.66
CA MET A 22 -88.43 -9.37 30.53
C MET A 22 -88.75 -7.89 30.78
N LEU A 23 -89.84 -7.61 31.51
CA LEU A 23 -90.26 -6.27 31.90
C LEU A 23 -89.71 -5.81 33.26
N GLU A 24 -88.92 -6.65 33.94
CA GLU A 24 -88.37 -6.40 35.29
C GLU A 24 -89.45 -6.12 36.36
N ILE A 25 -90.62 -6.75 36.24
CA ILE A 25 -91.74 -6.62 37.18
C ILE A 25 -91.64 -7.70 38.28
N ASP A 26 -91.43 -7.30 39.54
CA ASP A 26 -91.30 -8.22 40.70
C ASP A 26 -92.63 -8.83 41.19
N GLY A 27 -93.76 -8.41 40.60
CA GLY A 27 -95.10 -8.85 41.00
C GLY A 27 -95.41 -10.32 40.71
N SER A 28 -96.56 -10.80 41.20
CA SER A 28 -97.12 -12.07 40.76
C SER A 28 -97.82 -11.91 39.40
N ILE A 29 -98.02 -13.01 38.67
CA ILE A 29 -98.73 -12.96 37.38
C ILE A 29 -100.14 -12.39 37.58
N GLU A 30 -100.82 -12.72 38.68
CA GLU A 30 -102.15 -12.22 39.00
C GLU A 30 -102.18 -10.70 39.16
N SER A 31 -101.09 -10.09 39.68
CA SER A 31 -101.00 -8.63 39.87
C SER A 31 -100.93 -7.83 38.55
N CYS A 32 -100.63 -8.50 37.44
CA CYS A 32 -100.58 -7.92 36.10
C CYS A 32 -101.91 -8.09 35.34
N LEU A 33 -102.76 -9.04 35.75
CA LEU A 33 -104.03 -9.30 35.07
C LEU A 33 -104.99 -8.13 35.25
N GLY A 34 -105.69 -7.76 34.19
CA GLY A 34 -106.65 -6.64 34.17
C GLY A 34 -106.03 -5.24 33.94
N LYS A 35 -104.70 -5.09 34.07
CA LYS A 35 -104.00 -3.85 33.66
C LYS A 35 -103.90 -3.77 32.14
N THR A 36 -103.87 -2.55 31.59
CA THR A 36 -103.72 -2.38 30.14
C THR A 36 -102.30 -2.68 29.71
N LEU A 37 -102.14 -3.16 28.46
CA LEU A 37 -100.82 -3.41 27.89
C LEU A 37 -99.91 -2.17 27.92
N ALA A 38 -100.49 -1.01 27.66
CA ALA A 38 -99.79 0.27 27.64
C ALA A 38 -99.25 0.65 29.03
N GLU A 39 -100.03 0.38 30.09
CA GLU A 39 -99.61 0.52 31.48
C GLU A 39 -98.49 -0.47 31.83
N LEU A 40 -98.62 -1.73 31.41
CA LEU A 40 -97.65 -2.79 31.73
C LEU A 40 -96.29 -2.63 31.05
N PHE A 41 -96.23 -2.18 29.79
CA PHE A 41 -94.96 -2.13 29.03
C PHE A 41 -94.32 -0.74 29.01
N TYR A 42 -95.12 0.32 29.20
CA TYR A 42 -94.66 1.69 29.00
C TYR A 42 -94.99 2.62 30.16
N ASN A 43 -95.70 2.15 31.19
CA ASN A 43 -96.20 2.95 32.31
C ASN A 43 -96.99 4.20 31.87
N ASP A 44 -97.58 4.13 30.67
CA ASP A 44 -98.41 5.16 30.07
C ASP A 44 -99.65 4.47 29.48
N PRO A 45 -100.80 4.52 30.19
CA PRO A 45 -102.02 3.83 29.75
C PRO A 45 -102.62 4.42 28.46
N THR A 46 -102.13 5.57 27.98
CA THR A 46 -102.61 6.22 26.75
C THR A 46 -101.80 5.85 25.52
N ARG A 47 -100.65 5.19 25.70
CA ARG A 47 -99.76 4.83 24.60
C ARG A 47 -100.37 3.74 23.73
N LYS A 48 -100.45 3.99 22.42
CA LYS A 48 -100.87 2.98 21.46
C LYS A 48 -99.88 1.81 21.44
N THR A 49 -100.41 0.60 21.48
CA THR A 49 -99.60 -0.63 21.46
C THR A 49 -99.70 -1.33 20.11
N ALA A 50 -98.70 -2.14 19.77
CA ALA A 50 -98.73 -2.95 18.56
C ALA A 50 -99.90 -3.96 18.58
N VAL A 51 -100.27 -4.46 19.76
CA VAL A 51 -101.40 -5.38 19.95
C VAL A 51 -102.74 -4.66 19.73
N GLY A 52 -102.90 -3.46 20.27
CA GLY A 52 -104.08 -2.61 20.02
C GLY A 52 -104.27 -2.29 18.53
N LYS A 53 -103.17 -1.93 17.86
CA LYS A 53 -103.20 -1.70 16.40
C LYS A 53 -103.62 -2.98 15.67
N SER A 54 -102.99 -4.12 15.97
CA SER A 54 -103.26 -5.43 15.36
C SER A 54 -104.73 -5.85 15.52
N MET A 55 -105.32 -5.68 16.71
CA MET A 55 -106.73 -5.98 16.95
C MET A 55 -107.68 -5.05 16.19
N SER A 56 -107.34 -3.76 16.07
CA SER A 56 -108.18 -2.79 15.36
C SER A 56 -108.13 -2.92 13.83
N THR A 57 -106.99 -3.33 13.28
CA THR A 57 -106.78 -3.45 11.81
C THR A 57 -106.93 -4.87 11.29
N GLY A 58 -106.90 -5.88 12.18
CA GLY A 58 -106.82 -7.30 11.82
C GLY A 58 -105.46 -7.75 11.27
N GLU A 59 -104.44 -6.89 11.30
CA GLU A 59 -103.11 -7.16 10.75
C GLU A 59 -102.24 -7.92 11.76
N CYS A 60 -101.59 -9.01 11.33
CA CYS A 60 -100.60 -9.72 12.13
C CYS A 60 -99.20 -9.10 11.94
N PHE A 61 -98.57 -8.61 13.00
CA PHE A 61 -97.18 -8.17 12.95
C PHE A 61 -96.25 -9.33 13.26
N ARG A 62 -95.41 -9.73 12.32
CA ARG A 62 -94.42 -10.82 12.50
C ARG A 62 -93.02 -10.23 12.57
N ASN A 63 -92.19 -10.77 13.45
CA ASN A 63 -90.78 -10.38 13.63
C ASN A 63 -90.59 -8.86 13.79
N LEU A 64 -91.48 -8.19 14.52
CA LEU A 64 -91.34 -6.77 14.78
C LEU A 64 -90.20 -6.57 15.78
N GLU A 65 -89.09 -5.98 15.34
CA GLU A 65 -87.98 -5.63 16.21
C GLU A 65 -88.36 -4.46 17.12
N VAL A 66 -88.30 -4.67 18.43
CA VAL A 66 -88.61 -3.66 19.43
C VAL A 66 -87.59 -3.75 20.56
N THR A 67 -87.07 -2.62 20.99
CA THR A 67 -86.35 -2.53 22.27
C THR A 67 -87.35 -2.19 23.37
N ILE A 68 -87.55 -3.10 24.30
CA ILE A 68 -88.43 -2.92 25.45
C ILE A 68 -87.59 -2.44 26.63
N GLY A 69 -88.03 -1.37 27.28
CA GLY A 69 -87.46 -0.91 28.55
C GLY A 69 -88.14 -1.62 29.71
N GLY A 70 -87.38 -2.31 30.55
CA GLY A 70 -87.86 -2.87 31.80
C GLY A 70 -88.14 -1.79 32.84
N HIS A 71 -88.96 -2.12 33.84
CA HIS A 71 -89.40 -1.22 34.91
C HIS A 71 -88.27 -0.80 35.85
N LYS A 72 -87.11 -1.49 35.83
CA LYS A 72 -85.92 -1.14 36.60
C LYS A 72 -84.83 -0.48 35.74
N GLY A 73 -85.14 -0.14 34.48
CA GLY A 73 -84.24 0.56 33.57
C GLY A 73 -83.42 -0.34 32.64
N GLY A 74 -83.57 -1.67 32.72
CA GLY A 74 -82.99 -2.59 31.75
C GLY A 74 -83.57 -2.40 30.35
N LYS A 75 -82.85 -2.86 29.32
CA LYS A 75 -83.35 -2.87 27.94
C LYS A 75 -83.18 -4.26 27.36
N VAL A 76 -84.25 -4.79 26.77
CA VAL A 76 -84.26 -6.09 26.10
C VAL A 76 -84.64 -5.87 24.64
N ASN A 77 -83.79 -6.34 23.72
CA ASN A 77 -84.11 -6.36 22.31
C ASN A 77 -84.92 -7.61 22.01
N VAL A 78 -86.14 -7.44 21.50
CA VAL A 78 -87.03 -8.55 21.21
C VAL A 78 -87.56 -8.52 19.79
N LEU A 79 -87.85 -9.72 19.27
CA LEU A 79 -88.75 -9.89 18.13
C LEU A 79 -90.16 -10.14 18.67
N ALA A 80 -91.04 -9.17 18.49
CA ALA A 80 -92.45 -9.26 18.84
C ALA A 80 -93.25 -9.85 17.68
N ASN A 81 -94.00 -10.91 17.96
CA ASN A 81 -94.97 -11.50 17.05
C ASN A 81 -96.37 -11.27 17.63
N VAL A 82 -97.15 -10.45 16.96
CA VAL A 82 -98.45 -9.93 17.43
C VAL A 82 -99.56 -10.44 16.53
N PHE A 83 -100.59 -11.04 17.13
CA PHE A 83 -101.71 -11.65 16.43
C PHE A 83 -103.05 -11.24 17.07
N PRO A 84 -104.07 -10.85 16.29
CA PRO A 84 -105.42 -10.74 16.79
C PRO A 84 -106.05 -12.14 16.94
N ILE A 85 -106.91 -12.32 17.92
CA ILE A 85 -107.62 -13.58 18.21
C ILE A 85 -109.11 -13.35 17.97
N TYR A 86 -109.72 -14.27 17.24
CA TYR A 86 -111.13 -14.24 16.89
C TYR A 86 -111.88 -15.43 17.49
N ASN A 87 -113.16 -15.25 17.83
CA ASN A 87 -114.06 -16.37 18.16
C ASN A 87 -114.52 -17.10 16.89
N SER A 88 -115.31 -18.17 17.07
CA SER A 88 -115.91 -18.93 15.96
C SER A 88 -116.90 -18.13 15.11
N GLU A 89 -117.34 -16.96 15.58
CA GLU A 89 -118.27 -16.05 14.90
C GLU A 89 -117.55 -14.90 14.17
N GLY A 90 -116.21 -14.86 14.23
CA GLY A 90 -115.37 -13.86 13.54
C GLY A 90 -115.18 -12.54 14.29
N GLU A 91 -115.64 -12.43 15.54
CA GLU A 91 -115.43 -11.25 16.37
C GLU A 91 -114.06 -11.29 17.05
N CYS A 92 -113.34 -10.16 17.09
CA CYS A 92 -112.05 -10.08 17.75
C CYS A 92 -112.25 -10.12 19.27
N ILE A 93 -111.83 -11.21 19.89
CA ILE A 93 -111.97 -11.47 21.33
C ILE A 93 -110.69 -11.17 22.12
N GLY A 94 -109.63 -10.72 21.45
CA GLY A 94 -108.38 -10.37 22.11
C GLY A 94 -107.19 -10.33 21.18
N GLY A 95 -106.01 -10.18 21.77
CA GLY A 95 -104.74 -10.15 21.04
C GLY A 95 -103.67 -10.92 21.81
N MET A 96 -102.80 -11.61 21.08
CA MET A 96 -101.65 -12.30 21.65
C MET A 96 -100.37 -11.71 21.10
N CYS A 97 -99.41 -11.47 21.99
CA CYS A 97 -98.05 -11.14 21.62
C CYS A 97 -97.09 -12.16 22.20
N VAL A 98 -96.17 -12.65 21.39
CA VAL A 98 -95.05 -13.52 21.80
C VAL A 98 -93.76 -12.78 21.51
N TYR A 99 -92.83 -12.78 22.47
CA TYR A 99 -91.53 -12.13 22.31
C TYR A 99 -90.40 -13.16 22.31
N VAL A 100 -89.42 -12.94 21.44
CA VAL A 100 -88.15 -13.67 21.42
C VAL A 100 -87.06 -12.71 21.84
N ASP A 101 -86.34 -13.01 22.92
CA ASP A 101 -85.19 -12.20 23.34
C ASP A 101 -84.02 -12.42 22.38
N MET A 102 -83.61 -11.34 21.73
CA MET A 102 -82.50 -11.27 20.78
C MET A 102 -81.29 -10.54 21.35
N THR A 103 -81.32 -10.13 22.63
CA THR A 103 -80.27 -9.31 23.24
C THR A 103 -78.93 -10.02 23.25
N ALA A 104 -78.89 -11.28 23.69
CA ALA A 104 -77.67 -12.08 23.69
C ALA A 104 -77.13 -12.32 22.26
N LEU A 105 -78.02 -12.57 21.30
CA LEU A 105 -77.64 -12.80 19.91
C LEU A 105 -77.11 -11.52 19.24
N ASN A 106 -77.77 -10.38 19.43
CA ASN A 106 -77.34 -9.10 18.88
C ASN A 106 -76.02 -8.64 19.50
N ASN A 107 -75.83 -8.86 20.80
CA ASN A 107 -74.55 -8.57 21.47
C ASN A 107 -73.44 -9.49 20.95
N ALA A 108 -73.69 -10.80 20.82
CA ALA A 108 -72.73 -11.75 20.24
C ALA A 108 -72.38 -11.40 18.78
N GLN A 109 -73.39 -11.03 17.97
CA GLN A 109 -73.18 -10.60 16.58
C GLN A 109 -72.33 -9.32 16.51
N ARG A 110 -72.58 -8.36 17.41
CA ARG A 110 -71.78 -7.13 17.49
C ARG A 110 -70.34 -7.42 17.90
N GLU A 111 -70.14 -8.26 18.92
CA GLU A 111 -68.79 -8.68 19.34
C GLU A 111 -68.03 -9.43 18.24
N ILE A 112 -68.69 -10.33 17.51
CA ILE A 112 -68.08 -11.03 16.36
C ILE A 112 -67.69 -10.02 15.28
N THR A 113 -68.57 -9.07 14.97
CA THR A 113 -68.30 -8.03 13.95
C THR A 113 -67.13 -7.13 14.37
N GLU A 114 -67.09 -6.68 15.62
CA GLU A 114 -65.98 -5.90 16.17
C GLU A 114 -64.65 -6.69 16.18
N LYS A 115 -64.69 -7.98 16.55
CA LYS A 115 -63.52 -8.87 16.51
C LYS A 115 -63.02 -9.08 15.09
N ASN A 116 -63.91 -9.35 14.13
CA ASN A 116 -63.54 -9.53 12.73
C ASN A 116 -62.95 -8.25 12.12
N GLN A 117 -63.48 -7.07 12.45
CA GLN A 117 -62.88 -5.80 12.03
C GLN A 117 -61.48 -5.59 12.60
N ARG A 118 -61.26 -5.91 13.89
CA ARG A 118 -59.92 -5.86 14.49
C ARG A 118 -58.98 -6.86 13.83
N MET A 119 -59.44 -8.09 13.58
CA MET A 119 -58.66 -9.14 12.93
C MET A 119 -58.26 -8.75 11.51
N ALA A 120 -59.17 -8.14 10.74
CA ALA A 120 -58.87 -7.58 9.43
C ALA A 120 -57.82 -6.44 9.50
N GLY A 121 -57.92 -5.55 10.49
CA GLY A 121 -56.93 -4.50 10.71
C GLY A 121 -55.54 -5.05 11.07
N VAL A 122 -55.48 -6.09 11.90
CA VAL A 122 -54.23 -6.80 12.23
C VAL A 122 -53.67 -7.53 11.01
N ALA A 123 -54.51 -8.18 10.21
CA ALA A 123 -54.08 -8.86 8.99
C ALA A 123 -53.51 -7.87 7.96
N GLN A 124 -54.09 -6.67 7.82
CA GLN A 124 -53.54 -5.64 6.94
C GLN A 124 -52.18 -5.13 7.44
N ALA A 125 -52.06 -4.84 8.74
CA ALA A 125 -50.78 -4.42 9.31
C ALA A 125 -49.70 -5.50 9.16
N LEU A 126 -50.07 -6.77 9.30
CA LEU A 126 -49.18 -7.92 9.05
C LEU A 126 -48.70 -7.96 7.60
N GLU A 127 -49.60 -7.80 6.63
CA GLU A 127 -49.28 -7.76 5.20
C GLU A 127 -48.30 -6.62 4.87
N ASP A 128 -48.56 -5.41 5.38
CA ASP A 128 -47.66 -4.26 5.18
C ASP A 128 -46.25 -4.54 5.76
N THR A 129 -46.18 -5.16 6.94
CA THR A 129 -44.88 -5.53 7.54
C THR A 129 -44.16 -6.65 6.79
N MET A 130 -44.88 -7.57 6.16
CA MET A 130 -44.29 -8.64 5.35
C MET A 130 -43.72 -8.11 4.05
N ASP A 131 -44.43 -7.18 3.40
CA ASP A 131 -43.94 -6.47 2.23
C ASP A 131 -42.64 -5.70 2.53
N GLU A 132 -42.56 -5.05 3.69
CA GLU A 132 -41.34 -4.37 4.15
C GLU A 132 -40.22 -5.38 4.44
N LEU A 133 -40.52 -6.48 5.14
CA LEU A 133 -39.57 -7.53 5.44
C LEU A 133 -39.02 -8.19 4.17
N ALA A 134 -39.87 -8.46 3.18
CA ALA A 134 -39.46 -9.03 1.89
C ALA A 134 -38.46 -8.13 1.16
N LYS A 135 -38.71 -6.81 1.13
CA LYS A 135 -37.79 -5.81 0.54
C LYS A 135 -36.45 -5.77 1.28
N ILE A 136 -36.46 -5.83 2.61
CA ILE A 136 -35.23 -5.86 3.42
C ILE A 136 -34.42 -7.12 3.10
N VAL A 137 -35.08 -8.28 3.02
CA VAL A 137 -34.41 -9.56 2.73
C VAL A 137 -33.84 -9.60 1.32
N GLU A 138 -34.53 -9.04 0.33
CA GLU A 138 -34.01 -8.89 -1.04
C GLU A 138 -32.75 -7.99 -1.06
N ALA A 139 -32.81 -6.82 -0.42
CA ALA A 139 -31.68 -5.91 -0.32
C ALA A 139 -30.48 -6.53 0.43
N LEU A 140 -30.75 -7.31 1.48
CA LEU A 140 -29.73 -8.03 2.24
C LEU A 140 -29.09 -9.14 1.39
N THR A 141 -29.87 -9.90 0.64
CA THR A 141 -29.36 -10.92 -0.30
C THR A 141 -28.46 -10.30 -1.37
N GLY A 142 -28.86 -9.15 -1.92
CA GLY A 142 -28.02 -8.38 -2.85
C GLY A 142 -26.69 -7.95 -2.23
N SER A 143 -26.73 -7.44 -1.00
CA SER A 143 -25.54 -7.03 -0.25
C SER A 143 -24.60 -8.19 0.05
N ILE A 144 -25.14 -9.36 0.44
CA ILE A 144 -24.34 -10.57 0.69
C ILE A 144 -23.61 -11.03 -0.57
N ARG A 145 -24.32 -11.09 -1.72
CA ARG A 145 -23.70 -11.47 -3.01
C ARG A 145 -22.60 -10.51 -3.43
N GLN A 146 -22.79 -9.21 -3.21
CA GLN A 146 -21.78 -8.21 -3.53
C GLN A 146 -20.54 -8.36 -2.63
N SER A 147 -20.73 -8.59 -1.33
CA SER A 147 -19.65 -8.83 -0.40
C SER A 147 -18.87 -10.11 -0.71
N ASP A 148 -19.55 -11.19 -1.09
CA ASP A 148 -18.92 -12.46 -1.50
C ASP A 148 -18.02 -12.26 -2.75
N LYS A 149 -18.54 -11.52 -3.75
CA LYS A 149 -17.75 -11.14 -4.93
C LYS A 149 -16.53 -10.29 -4.55
N ASN A 150 -16.69 -9.33 -3.64
CA ASN A 150 -15.58 -8.49 -3.19
C ASN A 150 -14.53 -9.31 -2.44
N ALA A 151 -14.93 -10.28 -1.61
CA ALA A 151 -14.02 -11.18 -0.92
C ALA A 151 -13.22 -12.03 -1.92
N ALA A 152 -13.87 -12.59 -2.95
CA ALA A 152 -13.18 -13.35 -4.00
C ALA A 152 -12.16 -12.49 -4.78
N LEU A 153 -12.51 -11.25 -5.10
CA LEU A 153 -11.59 -10.30 -5.74
C LEU A 153 -10.40 -9.96 -4.84
N ALA A 154 -10.64 -9.69 -3.57
CA ALA A 154 -9.59 -9.40 -2.59
C ALA A 154 -8.63 -10.58 -2.44
N ALA A 155 -9.15 -11.82 -2.36
CA ALA A 155 -8.32 -13.02 -2.29
C ALA A 155 -7.41 -13.16 -3.52
N GLY A 156 -7.92 -12.88 -4.72
CA GLY A 156 -7.12 -12.87 -5.95
C GLY A 156 -5.99 -11.82 -5.90
N GLN A 157 -6.32 -10.59 -5.50
CA GLN A 157 -5.33 -9.50 -5.37
C GLN A 157 -4.26 -9.79 -4.30
N LEU A 158 -4.65 -10.42 -3.19
CA LEU A 158 -3.70 -10.84 -2.15
C LEU A 158 -2.77 -11.95 -2.65
N GLY A 159 -3.26 -12.87 -3.46
CA GLY A 159 -2.42 -13.88 -4.11
C GLY A 159 -1.37 -13.27 -5.05
N GLU A 160 -1.77 -12.27 -5.85
CA GLU A 160 -0.83 -11.51 -6.70
C GLU A 160 0.19 -10.73 -5.86
N ALA A 161 -0.27 -10.08 -4.78
CA ALA A 161 0.60 -9.36 -3.86
C ALA A 161 1.62 -10.29 -3.19
N ALA A 162 1.20 -11.48 -2.73
CA ALA A 162 2.09 -12.48 -2.14
C ALA A 162 3.17 -12.92 -3.14
N SER A 163 2.80 -13.16 -4.41
CA SER A 163 3.76 -13.50 -5.45
C SER A 163 4.73 -12.35 -5.72
N ALA A 164 4.25 -11.10 -5.77
CA ALA A 164 5.09 -9.92 -5.95
C ALA A 164 6.08 -9.75 -4.80
N MET A 165 5.66 -10.03 -3.55
CA MET A 165 6.53 -10.02 -2.39
C MET A 165 7.59 -11.13 -2.44
N GLY A 166 7.24 -12.32 -2.93
CA GLY A 166 8.22 -13.38 -3.19
C GLY A 166 9.31 -12.95 -4.18
N HIS A 167 8.91 -12.26 -5.27
CA HIS A 167 9.87 -11.68 -6.21
C HIS A 167 10.70 -10.54 -5.60
N MET A 168 10.09 -9.68 -4.78
CA MET A 168 10.79 -8.60 -4.08
C MET A 168 11.91 -9.17 -3.20
N ASN A 169 11.61 -10.20 -2.39
CA ASN A 169 12.59 -10.79 -1.48
C ASN A 169 13.79 -11.39 -2.26
N ALA A 170 13.53 -12.10 -3.36
CA ALA A 170 14.59 -12.62 -4.23
C ALA A 170 15.48 -11.49 -4.80
N ARG A 171 14.87 -10.37 -5.23
CA ARG A 171 15.63 -9.21 -5.73
C ARG A 171 16.45 -8.51 -4.66
N VAL A 172 15.91 -8.37 -3.45
CA VAL A 172 16.63 -7.79 -2.32
C VAL A 172 17.87 -8.63 -1.99
N GLN A 173 17.74 -9.97 -1.99
CA GLN A 173 18.88 -10.87 -1.81
C GLN A 173 19.92 -10.74 -2.94
N GLU A 174 19.49 -10.61 -4.19
CA GLU A 174 20.40 -10.36 -5.33
C GLU A 174 21.17 -9.04 -5.17
N VAL A 175 20.51 -7.98 -4.69
CA VAL A 175 21.14 -6.68 -4.42
C VAL A 175 22.17 -6.81 -3.29
N ALA A 176 21.84 -7.51 -2.20
CA ALA A 176 22.77 -7.75 -1.10
C ALA A 176 24.03 -8.51 -1.57
N ILE A 177 23.87 -9.58 -2.35
CA ILE A 177 24.99 -10.34 -2.94
C ILE A 177 25.82 -9.45 -3.88
N SER A 178 25.16 -8.59 -4.66
CA SER A 178 25.84 -7.67 -5.58
C SER A 178 26.65 -6.60 -4.83
N ALA A 179 26.11 -6.09 -3.72
CA ALA A 179 26.82 -5.20 -2.82
C ALA A 179 28.08 -5.88 -2.24
N ASP A 180 27.97 -7.11 -1.74
CA ASP A 180 29.13 -7.84 -1.20
C ASP A 180 30.23 -8.06 -2.26
N LYS A 181 29.84 -8.43 -3.49
CA LYS A 181 30.76 -8.54 -4.63
C LYS A 181 31.44 -7.19 -4.96
N ALA A 182 30.67 -6.10 -4.94
CA ALA A 182 31.21 -4.76 -5.18
C ALA A 182 32.18 -4.33 -4.07
N ALA A 183 31.92 -4.68 -2.82
CA ALA A 183 32.84 -4.45 -1.69
C ALA A 183 34.15 -5.22 -1.89
N GLY A 184 34.07 -6.49 -2.27
CA GLY A 184 35.25 -7.31 -2.58
C GLY A 184 36.09 -6.75 -3.74
N ALA A 185 35.44 -6.34 -4.83
CA ALA A 185 36.11 -5.70 -5.97
C ALA A 185 36.76 -4.36 -5.59
N SER A 186 36.09 -3.57 -4.76
CA SER A 186 36.62 -2.31 -4.23
C SER A 186 37.85 -2.56 -3.34
N ALA A 187 37.81 -3.54 -2.45
CA ALA A 187 38.96 -3.91 -1.61
C ALA A 187 40.17 -4.39 -2.45
N HIS A 188 39.91 -5.14 -3.54
CA HIS A 188 40.96 -5.52 -4.47
C HIS A 188 41.57 -4.31 -5.18
N THR A 189 40.72 -3.38 -5.64
CA THR A 189 41.14 -2.14 -6.30
C THR A 189 41.98 -1.27 -5.36
N MET A 190 41.56 -1.14 -4.09
CA MET A 190 42.32 -0.47 -3.03
C MET A 190 43.73 -1.03 -2.93
N THR A 191 43.85 -2.36 -2.83
CA THR A 191 45.13 -3.04 -2.68
C THR A 191 46.03 -2.76 -3.89
N LYS A 192 45.46 -2.83 -5.10
CA LYS A 192 46.20 -2.54 -6.35
C LYS A 192 46.66 -1.09 -6.44
N ALA A 193 45.82 -0.13 -6.04
CA ALA A 193 46.17 1.28 -6.05
C ALA A 193 47.27 1.57 -5.02
N THR A 194 47.18 1.04 -3.79
CA THR A 194 48.21 1.19 -2.76
C THR A 194 49.55 0.57 -3.19
N THR A 195 49.55 -0.66 -3.71
CA THR A 195 50.78 -1.28 -4.23
C THR A 195 51.33 -0.49 -5.44
N GLY A 196 50.46 0.05 -6.29
CA GLY A 196 50.87 0.94 -7.38
C GLY A 196 51.58 2.19 -6.86
N ALA A 197 51.04 2.81 -5.80
CA ALA A 197 51.61 4.00 -5.20
C ALA A 197 53.00 3.72 -4.59
N GLU A 198 53.18 2.56 -3.95
CA GLU A 198 54.49 2.09 -3.47
C GLU A 198 55.50 1.92 -4.62
N VAL A 199 55.08 1.35 -5.77
CA VAL A 199 55.94 1.21 -6.94
C VAL A 199 56.36 2.58 -7.49
N VAL A 200 55.45 3.54 -7.56
CA VAL A 200 55.75 4.93 -7.97
C VAL A 200 56.73 5.60 -7.00
N GLN A 201 56.55 5.41 -5.69
CA GLN A 201 57.49 5.91 -4.67
C GLN A 201 58.89 5.33 -4.82
N ASN A 202 58.99 4.03 -5.12
CA ASN A 202 60.28 3.39 -5.41
C ASN A 202 60.91 3.93 -6.71
N ALA A 203 60.09 4.19 -7.74
CA ALA A 203 60.55 4.80 -8.98
C ALA A 203 61.10 6.22 -8.76
N LEU A 204 60.44 7.03 -7.92
CA LEU A 204 60.92 8.37 -7.54
C LEU A 204 62.31 8.32 -6.89
N HIS A 205 62.54 7.40 -5.95
CA HIS A 205 63.88 7.19 -5.37
C HIS A 205 64.92 6.79 -6.43
N GLY A 206 64.55 5.94 -7.39
CA GLY A 206 65.40 5.57 -8.50
C GLY A 206 65.77 6.77 -9.38
N ILE A 207 64.80 7.63 -9.68
CA ILE A 207 64.99 8.85 -10.47
C ILE A 207 65.88 9.86 -9.73
N GLU A 208 65.72 10.03 -8.41
CA GLU A 208 66.60 10.87 -7.60
C GLU A 208 68.06 10.39 -7.62
N ASN A 209 68.28 9.08 -7.58
CA ASN A 209 69.62 8.51 -7.71
C ASN A 209 70.22 8.79 -9.09
N VAL A 210 69.44 8.65 -10.16
CA VAL A 210 69.90 8.99 -11.53
C VAL A 210 70.24 10.48 -11.62
N HIS A 211 69.40 11.35 -11.06
CA HIS A 211 69.66 12.80 -11.00
C HIS A 211 71.01 13.11 -10.35
N LYS A 212 71.29 12.49 -9.19
CA LYS A 212 72.54 12.67 -8.47
C LYS A 212 73.75 12.21 -9.29
N VAL A 213 73.68 11.00 -9.87
CA VAL A 213 74.76 10.47 -10.72
C VAL A 213 75.00 11.35 -11.94
N SER A 214 73.96 11.91 -12.56
CA SER A 214 74.11 12.86 -13.67
C SER A 214 74.81 14.15 -13.27
N LEU A 215 74.52 14.69 -12.08
CA LEU A 215 75.20 15.87 -11.56
C LEU A 215 76.69 15.60 -11.27
N ASP A 216 76.99 14.45 -10.66
CA ASP A 216 78.37 14.03 -10.39
C ASP A 216 79.15 13.86 -11.71
N LEU A 217 78.56 13.20 -12.72
CA LEU A 217 79.22 13.04 -14.03
C LEU A 217 79.44 14.37 -14.74
N ARG A 218 78.53 15.35 -14.58
CA ARG A 218 78.72 16.70 -15.12
C ARG A 218 79.94 17.38 -14.49
N GLN A 219 80.15 17.20 -13.19
CA GLN A 219 81.33 17.72 -12.50
C GLN A 219 82.63 17.04 -12.98
N ASP A 220 82.62 15.72 -13.14
CA ASP A 220 83.77 14.96 -13.65
C ASP A 220 84.15 15.39 -15.08
N MET A 221 83.16 15.63 -15.95
CA MET A 221 83.40 16.13 -17.31
C MET A 221 83.98 17.55 -17.32
N ALA A 222 83.52 18.44 -16.43
CA ALA A 222 84.10 19.77 -16.29
C ALA A 222 85.57 19.71 -15.81
N GLN A 223 85.88 18.76 -14.92
CA GLN A 223 87.26 18.55 -14.48
C GLN A 223 88.14 17.96 -15.60
N LEU A 224 87.62 17.01 -16.39
CA LEU A 224 88.31 16.47 -17.56
C LEU A 224 88.60 17.57 -18.60
N GLU A 225 87.64 18.46 -18.85
CA GLU A 225 87.84 19.62 -19.73
C GLU A 225 88.97 20.53 -19.22
N SER A 226 88.99 20.83 -17.92
CA SER A 226 90.07 21.62 -17.30
C SER A 226 91.44 20.95 -17.44
N HIS A 227 91.53 19.64 -17.21
CA HIS A 227 92.78 18.89 -17.38
C HIS A 227 93.23 18.87 -18.83
N ALA A 228 92.30 18.68 -19.78
CA ALA A 228 92.62 18.70 -21.19
C ALA A 228 93.14 20.07 -21.65
N ARG A 229 92.57 21.18 -21.16
CA ARG A 229 93.09 22.54 -21.43
C ARG A 229 94.50 22.74 -20.87
N ALA A 230 94.76 22.29 -19.64
CA ALA A 230 96.09 22.37 -19.04
C ALA A 230 97.14 21.58 -19.85
N ILE A 231 96.77 20.40 -20.38
CA ILE A 231 97.66 19.64 -21.26
C ILE A 231 97.90 20.39 -22.58
N THR A 232 96.89 21.03 -23.17
CA THR A 232 97.07 21.86 -24.37
C THR A 232 98.08 22.99 -24.12
N GLU A 233 98.03 23.66 -22.97
CA GLU A 233 99.00 24.69 -22.61
C GLU A 233 100.42 24.13 -22.51
N ILE A 234 100.59 22.97 -21.88
CA ILE A 234 101.89 22.28 -21.79
C ILE A 234 102.40 21.89 -23.19
N MET A 235 101.52 21.43 -24.08
CA MET A 235 101.87 21.07 -25.45
C MET A 235 102.31 22.28 -26.27
N ASN A 236 101.68 23.44 -26.09
CA ASN A 236 102.14 24.67 -26.72
C ASN A 236 103.56 25.04 -26.27
N VAL A 237 103.85 24.96 -24.97
CA VAL A 237 105.20 25.21 -24.44
C VAL A 237 106.22 24.22 -25.00
N ILE A 238 105.88 22.93 -25.13
CA ILE A 238 106.79 21.93 -25.71
C ILE A 238 107.01 22.17 -27.20
N SER A 239 105.97 22.57 -27.92
CA SER A 239 106.08 22.94 -29.33
C SER A 239 107.01 24.15 -29.50
N ASP A 240 106.87 25.17 -28.67
CA ASP A 240 107.73 26.36 -28.67
C ASP A 240 109.19 25.99 -28.34
N ILE A 241 109.43 25.11 -27.35
CA ILE A 241 110.77 24.61 -27.01
C ILE A 241 111.37 23.83 -28.18
N ALA A 242 110.58 22.97 -28.85
CA ALA A 242 111.04 22.19 -29.98
C ALA A 242 111.39 23.10 -31.18
N ASP A 243 110.59 24.13 -31.46
CA ASP A 243 110.88 25.10 -32.52
C ASP A 243 112.13 25.94 -32.20
N GLN A 244 112.29 26.39 -30.95
CA GLN A 244 113.52 27.05 -30.50
C GLN A 244 114.74 26.13 -30.61
N THR A 245 114.60 24.84 -30.26
CA THR A 245 115.67 23.85 -30.37
C THR A 245 116.03 23.60 -31.84
N ASN A 246 115.04 23.56 -32.73
CA ASN A 246 115.24 23.44 -34.17
C ASN A 246 116.02 24.65 -34.73
N LEU A 247 115.66 25.87 -34.32
CA LEU A 247 116.38 27.09 -34.69
C LEU A 247 117.81 27.14 -34.15
N LEU A 248 118.02 26.72 -32.89
CA LEU A 248 119.35 26.60 -32.29
C LEU A 248 120.23 25.58 -33.02
N ALA A 249 119.66 24.41 -33.35
CA ALA A 249 120.34 23.36 -34.09
C ALA A 249 120.71 23.81 -35.51
N LEU A 250 119.82 24.56 -36.19
CA LEU A 250 120.10 25.16 -37.48
C LEU A 250 121.27 26.16 -37.42
N ASN A 251 121.26 27.05 -36.43
CA ASN A 251 122.36 28.00 -36.22
C ASN A 251 123.68 27.28 -35.93
N ALA A 252 123.65 26.21 -35.12
CA ALA A 252 124.82 25.37 -34.85
C ALA A 252 125.34 24.64 -36.10
N ALA A 253 124.44 24.14 -36.95
CA ALA A 253 124.80 23.49 -38.22
C ALA A 253 125.47 24.49 -39.19
N ILE A 254 124.95 25.73 -39.26
CA ILE A 254 125.53 26.82 -40.05
C ILE A 254 126.95 27.15 -39.56
N GLU A 255 127.13 27.32 -38.25
CA GLU A 255 128.45 27.68 -37.70
C GLU A 255 129.45 26.51 -37.80
N ALA A 256 128.98 25.27 -37.66
CA ALA A 256 129.80 24.07 -37.89
C ALA A 256 130.26 23.95 -39.35
N ALA A 257 129.40 24.27 -40.33
CA ALA A 257 129.79 24.34 -41.74
C ALA A 257 130.82 25.46 -41.99
N ARG A 258 130.73 26.57 -41.25
CA ARG A 258 131.64 27.72 -41.32
C ARG A 258 133.05 27.40 -40.80
N ALA A 259 133.16 26.51 -39.81
CA ALA A 259 134.42 26.03 -39.25
C ALA A 259 135.15 24.97 -40.11
N GLY A 260 134.57 24.55 -41.24
CA GLY A 260 135.20 23.61 -42.19
C GLY A 260 135.45 22.22 -41.60
N GLU A 261 136.64 21.65 -41.85
CA GLU A 261 137.00 20.30 -41.38
C GLU A 261 136.98 20.16 -39.84
N ALA A 262 137.27 21.24 -39.09
CA ALA A 262 137.24 21.22 -37.62
C ALA A 262 135.81 21.15 -37.04
N GLY A 263 134.80 21.61 -37.79
CA GLY A 263 133.39 21.64 -37.37
C GLY A 263 132.60 20.38 -37.75
N ARG A 264 133.20 19.43 -38.47
CA ARG A 264 132.49 18.29 -39.08
C ARG A 264 131.79 17.38 -38.06
N GLY A 265 132.39 17.15 -36.90
CA GLY A 265 131.75 16.41 -35.80
C GLY A 265 130.57 17.17 -35.17
N PHE A 266 130.68 18.49 -35.04
CA PHE A 266 129.60 19.35 -34.55
C PHE A 266 128.43 19.44 -35.53
N ALA A 267 128.69 19.44 -36.83
CA ALA A 267 127.65 19.48 -37.86
C ALA A 267 126.72 18.25 -37.79
N VAL A 268 127.29 17.05 -37.56
CA VAL A 268 126.51 15.81 -37.41
C VAL A 268 125.62 15.86 -36.17
N VAL A 269 126.13 16.37 -35.04
CA VAL A 269 125.34 16.53 -33.81
C VAL A 269 124.23 17.55 -34.02
N ALA A 270 124.52 18.69 -34.66
CA ALA A 270 123.53 19.71 -34.94
C ALA A 270 122.39 19.20 -35.84
N ASP A 271 122.69 18.43 -36.89
CA ASP A 271 121.66 17.81 -37.74
C ASP A 271 120.82 16.77 -36.99
N GLU A 272 121.42 15.99 -36.07
CA GLU A 272 120.68 15.02 -35.27
C GLU A 272 119.75 15.70 -34.25
N VAL A 273 120.20 16.80 -33.62
CA VAL A 273 119.37 17.63 -32.74
C VAL A 273 118.23 18.28 -33.54
N ARG A 274 118.50 18.75 -34.77
CA ARG A 274 117.48 19.32 -35.67
C ARG A 274 116.39 18.30 -35.99
N LYS A 275 116.76 17.09 -36.39
CA LYS A 275 115.81 15.99 -36.64
C LYS A 275 115.02 15.61 -35.39
N LEU A 276 115.66 15.61 -34.23
CA LEU A 276 114.98 15.30 -32.97
C LEU A 276 113.94 16.39 -32.65
N ALA A 277 114.26 17.66 -32.86
CA ALA A 277 113.34 18.78 -32.69
C ALA A 277 112.16 18.72 -33.66
N GLU A 278 112.40 18.44 -34.95
CA GLU A 278 111.35 18.21 -35.96
C GLU A 278 110.41 17.05 -35.56
N LYS A 279 110.98 15.94 -35.07
CA LYS A 279 110.21 14.78 -34.60
C LYS A 279 109.40 15.09 -33.33
N THR A 280 109.96 15.90 -32.42
CA THR A 280 109.24 16.38 -31.24
C THR A 280 108.07 17.28 -31.66
N MET A 281 108.24 18.25 -32.56
CA MET A 281 107.14 19.09 -33.07
C MET A 281 106.01 18.26 -33.70
N ALA A 282 106.36 17.28 -34.54
CA ALA A 282 105.38 16.37 -35.14
C ALA A 282 104.61 15.58 -34.06
N SER A 283 105.32 15.02 -33.08
CA SER A 283 104.69 14.26 -31.98
C SER A 283 103.81 15.16 -31.11
N THR A 284 104.22 16.40 -30.87
CA THR A 284 103.46 17.38 -30.09
C THR A 284 102.16 17.77 -30.81
N THR A 285 102.20 17.89 -32.13
CA THR A 285 101.02 18.11 -32.98
C THR A 285 100.06 16.93 -32.91
N ASP A 286 100.57 15.70 -32.95
CA ASP A 286 99.75 14.48 -32.86
C ASP A 286 99.07 14.37 -31.49
N VAL A 287 99.78 14.66 -30.40
CA VAL A 287 99.19 14.72 -29.05
C VAL A 287 98.17 15.85 -28.96
N GLY A 288 98.45 17.03 -29.52
CA GLY A 288 97.50 18.14 -29.57
C GLY A 288 96.17 17.76 -30.22
N ARG A 289 96.22 17.07 -31.38
CA ARG A 289 95.01 16.54 -32.03
C ARG A 289 94.23 15.55 -31.17
N ALA A 290 94.92 14.70 -30.42
CA ALA A 290 94.28 13.76 -29.51
C ALA A 290 93.59 14.49 -28.33
N ILE A 291 94.23 15.53 -27.79
CA ILE A 291 93.66 16.36 -26.72
C ILE A 291 92.45 17.14 -27.21
N ASP A 292 92.48 17.71 -28.42
CA ASP A 292 91.32 18.39 -29.02
C ASP A 292 90.13 17.43 -29.17
N ALA A 293 90.37 16.18 -29.58
CA ALA A 293 89.34 15.15 -29.66
C ALA A 293 88.74 14.80 -28.28
N ILE A 294 89.57 14.78 -27.23
CA ILE A 294 89.13 14.60 -25.84
C ILE A 294 88.25 15.78 -25.40
N GLN A 295 88.67 17.02 -25.68
CA GLN A 295 87.89 18.23 -25.35
C GLN A 295 86.52 18.24 -26.03
N GLN A 296 86.48 17.93 -27.33
CA GLN A 296 85.20 17.83 -28.07
C GLN A 296 84.30 16.73 -27.50
N SER A 297 84.87 15.58 -27.13
CA SER A 297 84.13 14.48 -26.52
C SER A 297 83.59 14.85 -25.14
N ALA A 298 84.38 15.54 -24.30
CA ALA A 298 83.96 16.02 -23.00
C ALA A 298 82.81 17.04 -23.13
N ALA A 299 82.93 18.01 -24.04
CA ALA A 299 81.88 19.00 -24.30
C ALA A 299 80.56 18.35 -24.79
N LYS A 300 80.66 17.35 -25.68
CA LYS A 300 79.49 16.58 -26.13
C LYS A 300 78.84 15.81 -24.98
N SER A 301 79.64 15.19 -24.12
CA SER A 301 79.16 14.50 -22.91
C SER A 301 78.47 15.45 -21.93
N MET A 302 78.98 16.66 -21.74
CA MET A 302 78.33 17.69 -20.93
C MET A 302 76.96 18.09 -21.49
N SER A 303 76.85 18.35 -22.79
CA SER A 303 75.56 18.66 -23.43
C SER A 303 74.55 17.49 -23.29
N SER A 304 75.05 16.25 -23.37
CA SER A 304 74.22 15.05 -23.18
C SER A 304 73.75 14.91 -21.74
N MET A 305 74.60 15.30 -20.76
CA MET A 305 74.24 15.34 -19.35
C MET A 305 73.19 16.41 -19.03
N ASP A 306 73.30 17.61 -19.59
CA ASP A 306 72.29 18.65 -19.38
C ASP A 306 70.91 18.21 -19.90
N ASN A 307 70.88 17.55 -21.07
CA ASN A 307 69.66 16.95 -21.59
C ASN A 307 69.12 15.84 -20.68
N ALA A 308 70.00 14.97 -20.15
CA ALA A 308 69.59 13.90 -19.23
C ALA A 308 68.97 14.47 -17.95
N VAL A 309 69.55 15.54 -17.38
CA VAL A 309 69.00 16.22 -16.20
C VAL A 309 67.60 16.79 -16.49
N GLN A 310 67.38 17.41 -17.65
CA GLN A 310 66.04 17.90 -18.01
C GLN A 310 65.01 16.76 -18.15
N GLN A 311 65.40 15.63 -18.76
CA GLN A 311 64.53 14.46 -18.88
C GLN A 311 64.20 13.85 -17.53
N VAL A 312 65.16 13.83 -16.60
CA VAL A 312 64.96 13.36 -15.23
C VAL A 312 63.94 14.24 -14.49
N VAL A 313 64.03 15.57 -14.61
CA VAL A 313 63.05 16.49 -14.00
C VAL A 313 61.64 16.24 -14.52
N GLN A 314 61.47 16.04 -15.84
CA GLN A 314 60.17 15.69 -16.42
C GLN A 314 59.66 14.32 -15.93
N ALA A 315 60.54 13.32 -15.85
CA ALA A 315 60.18 11.99 -15.35
C ALA A 315 59.73 12.04 -13.88
N THR A 316 60.39 12.85 -13.04
CA THR A 316 59.97 13.10 -11.65
C THR A 316 58.57 13.70 -11.58
N ASP A 317 58.26 14.69 -12.43
CA ASP A 317 56.95 15.33 -12.45
C ASP A 317 55.84 14.33 -12.85
N TYR A 318 56.04 13.54 -13.90
CA TYR A 318 55.08 12.49 -14.29
C TYR A 318 54.90 11.41 -13.23
N ALA A 319 55.97 11.00 -12.55
CA ALA A 319 55.89 10.04 -11.46
C ALA A 319 55.10 10.62 -10.29
N LYS A 320 55.31 11.90 -9.94
CA LYS A 320 54.53 12.58 -8.89
C LYS A 320 53.03 12.64 -9.23
N GLN A 321 52.68 13.09 -10.45
CA GLN A 321 51.29 13.12 -10.92
C GLN A 321 50.64 11.72 -10.90
N SER A 322 51.40 10.68 -11.27
CA SER A 322 50.92 9.29 -11.19
C SER A 322 50.65 8.86 -9.75
N GLY A 323 51.50 9.28 -8.80
CA GLY A 323 51.31 9.03 -7.38
C GLY A 323 50.06 9.72 -6.82
N GLU A 324 49.84 10.98 -7.17
CA GLU A 324 48.64 11.74 -6.79
C GLU A 324 47.36 11.08 -7.33
N ALA A 325 47.36 10.66 -8.61
CA ALA A 325 46.22 9.96 -9.20
C ALA A 325 45.91 8.62 -8.51
N LEU A 326 46.93 7.89 -8.04
CA LEU A 326 46.74 6.65 -7.29
C LEU A 326 46.16 6.91 -5.88
N ASP A 327 46.55 8.00 -5.23
CA ASP A 327 45.97 8.40 -3.94
C ASP A 327 44.50 8.83 -4.08
N ASP A 328 44.16 9.54 -5.16
CA ASP A 328 42.77 9.87 -5.50
C ASP A 328 41.91 8.62 -5.74
N ILE A 329 42.48 7.59 -6.40
CA ILE A 329 41.81 6.29 -6.57
C ILE A 329 41.57 5.65 -5.20
N VAL A 330 42.56 5.65 -4.31
CA VAL A 330 42.43 5.14 -2.93
C VAL A 330 41.31 5.87 -2.18
N GLY A 331 41.24 7.20 -2.29
CA GLY A 331 40.15 8.01 -1.73
C GLY A 331 38.77 7.60 -2.26
N THR A 332 38.62 7.57 -3.57
CA THR A 332 37.35 7.24 -4.24
C THR A 332 36.87 5.82 -3.90
N VAL A 333 37.80 4.86 -3.78
CA VAL A 333 37.46 3.49 -3.39
C VAL A 333 36.98 3.42 -1.94
N LYS A 334 37.53 4.22 -1.01
CA LYS A 334 37.01 4.28 0.37
C LYS A 334 35.56 4.74 0.41
N ASP A 335 35.24 5.78 -0.35
CA ASP A 335 33.87 6.30 -0.44
C ASP A 335 32.93 5.27 -1.05
N THR A 336 33.38 4.58 -2.09
CA THR A 336 32.63 3.49 -2.74
C THR A 336 32.33 2.36 -1.76
N VAL A 337 33.31 1.93 -0.94
CA VAL A 337 33.09 0.93 0.11
C VAL A 337 32.07 1.41 1.13
N GLY A 338 32.09 2.69 1.51
CA GLY A 338 31.09 3.29 2.39
C GLY A 338 29.68 3.20 1.81
N GLN A 339 29.50 3.57 0.53
CA GLN A 339 28.21 3.48 -0.16
C GLN A 339 27.71 2.04 -0.27
N VAL A 340 28.59 1.11 -0.62
CA VAL A 340 28.25 -0.32 -0.72
C VAL A 340 27.76 -0.88 0.62
N LYS A 341 28.39 -0.50 1.74
CA LYS A 341 27.90 -0.89 3.07
C LYS A 341 26.51 -0.33 3.38
N ALA A 342 26.22 0.90 2.96
CA ALA A 342 24.89 1.48 3.11
C ALA A 342 23.84 0.72 2.28
N ILE A 343 24.19 0.30 1.05
CA ILE A 343 23.31 -0.53 0.21
C ILE A 343 23.03 -1.88 0.88
N ALA A 344 24.05 -2.52 1.46
CA ALA A 344 23.87 -3.78 2.17
C ALA A 344 22.92 -3.63 3.36
N ALA A 345 23.13 -2.60 4.20
CA ALA A 345 22.23 -2.32 5.33
C ALA A 345 20.80 -2.01 4.89
N ALA A 346 20.62 -1.22 3.83
CA ALA A 346 19.30 -0.94 3.26
C ALA A 346 18.63 -2.19 2.69
N SER A 347 19.41 -3.13 2.14
CA SER A 347 18.90 -4.41 1.65
C SER A 347 18.42 -5.29 2.80
N ASP A 348 19.13 -5.34 3.92
CA ASP A 348 18.70 -6.06 5.13
C ASP A 348 17.38 -5.47 5.69
N GLU A 349 17.26 -4.15 5.76
CA GLU A 349 16.02 -3.47 6.16
C GLU A 349 14.86 -3.78 5.20
N GLN A 350 15.12 -3.75 3.88
CA GLN A 350 14.11 -4.11 2.88
C GLN A 350 13.68 -5.58 2.96
N SER A 351 14.59 -6.49 3.34
CA SER A 351 14.27 -7.90 3.55
C SER A 351 13.31 -8.05 4.72
N ALA A 352 13.62 -7.41 5.86
CA ALA A 352 12.76 -7.43 7.05
C ALA A 352 11.36 -6.83 6.76
N ALA A 353 11.30 -5.68 6.08
CA ALA A 353 10.05 -5.07 5.67
C ALA A 353 9.24 -5.98 4.72
N SER A 354 9.92 -6.69 3.82
CA SER A 354 9.27 -7.62 2.89
C SER A 354 8.66 -8.82 3.61
N GLU A 355 9.33 -9.34 4.63
CA GLU A 355 8.79 -10.41 5.48
C GLU A 355 7.56 -9.93 6.28
N GLU A 356 7.60 -8.72 6.83
CA GLU A 356 6.46 -8.14 7.55
C GLU A 356 5.25 -7.91 6.64
N ILE A 357 5.46 -7.43 5.42
CA ILE A 357 4.39 -7.27 4.42
C ILE A 357 3.81 -8.64 4.04
N THR A 358 4.67 -9.66 3.85
CA THR A 358 4.21 -11.02 3.56
C THR A 358 3.32 -11.56 4.68
N HIS A 359 3.74 -11.37 5.94
CA HIS A 359 2.92 -11.74 7.10
C HIS A 359 1.58 -11.00 7.13
N THR A 360 1.58 -9.71 6.80
CA THR A 360 0.37 -8.89 6.71
C THR A 360 -0.57 -9.40 5.62
N ILE A 361 -0.04 -9.79 4.46
CA ILE A 361 -0.83 -10.38 3.37
C ILE A 361 -1.52 -11.67 3.84
N ASP A 362 -0.81 -12.55 4.55
CA ASP A 362 -1.39 -13.77 5.10
C ASP A 362 -2.51 -13.49 6.10
N GLN A 363 -2.32 -12.51 7.00
CA GLN A 363 -3.35 -12.09 7.95
C GLN A 363 -4.59 -11.55 7.23
N VAL A 364 -4.43 -10.68 6.24
CA VAL A 364 -5.55 -10.15 5.47
C VAL A 364 -6.24 -11.25 4.67
N ASN A 365 -5.49 -12.20 4.12
CA ASN A 365 -6.06 -13.35 3.40
C ASN A 365 -6.94 -14.22 4.33
N SER A 366 -6.51 -14.43 5.58
CA SER A 366 -7.34 -15.09 6.59
C SER A 366 -8.62 -14.30 6.90
N MET A 367 -8.52 -12.97 7.06
CA MET A 367 -9.71 -12.12 7.30
C MET A 367 -10.69 -12.15 6.12
N VAL A 368 -10.19 -12.21 4.88
CA VAL A 368 -11.02 -12.35 3.68
C VAL A 368 -11.73 -13.71 3.65
N ALA A 369 -11.04 -14.79 4.04
CA ALA A 369 -11.64 -16.11 4.16
C ALA A 369 -12.76 -16.15 5.23
N ASP A 370 -12.53 -15.53 6.39
CA ASP A 370 -13.52 -15.42 7.46
C ASP A 370 -14.74 -14.59 7.02
N ALA A 371 -14.51 -13.51 6.27
CA ALA A 371 -15.58 -12.69 5.70
C ALA A 371 -16.42 -13.48 4.70
N ALA A 372 -15.80 -14.26 3.81
CA ALA A 372 -16.50 -15.15 2.89
C ALA A 372 -17.33 -16.22 3.64
N GLY A 373 -16.76 -16.82 4.68
CA GLY A 373 -17.49 -17.75 5.56
C GLY A 373 -18.72 -17.10 6.22
N SER A 374 -18.55 -15.88 6.72
CA SER A 374 -19.65 -15.09 7.33
C SER A 374 -20.73 -14.74 6.31
N MET A 375 -20.37 -14.42 5.06
CA MET A 375 -21.35 -14.21 3.98
C MET A 375 -22.12 -15.48 3.65
N GLY A 376 -21.45 -16.65 3.65
CA GLY A 376 -22.11 -17.94 3.50
C GLY A 376 -23.15 -18.20 4.59
N GLN A 377 -22.82 -17.89 5.85
CA GLN A 377 -23.78 -18.00 6.95
C GLN A 377 -24.94 -17.01 6.83
N ALA A 378 -24.65 -15.75 6.53
CA ALA A 378 -25.67 -14.72 6.33
C ALA A 378 -26.66 -15.13 5.22
N ASN A 379 -26.16 -15.72 4.12
CA ASN A 379 -26.99 -16.21 3.02
C ASN A 379 -27.95 -17.33 3.47
N MET A 380 -27.50 -18.23 4.35
CA MET A 380 -28.38 -19.27 4.93
C MET A 380 -29.46 -18.67 5.84
N GLU A 381 -29.10 -17.68 6.66
CA GLU A 381 -30.04 -17.01 7.55
C GLU A 381 -31.08 -16.19 6.78
N THR A 382 -30.68 -15.49 5.71
CA THR A 382 -31.63 -14.83 4.81
C THR A 382 -32.58 -15.81 4.12
N GLY A 383 -32.09 -16.99 3.73
CA GLY A 383 -32.96 -18.04 3.19
C GLY A 383 -34.03 -18.50 4.19
N LYS A 384 -33.68 -18.64 5.47
CA LYS A 384 -34.64 -18.94 6.54
C LYS A 384 -35.64 -17.80 6.77
N LEU A 385 -35.19 -16.55 6.67
CA LEU A 385 -36.09 -15.39 6.77
C LEU A 385 -37.11 -15.38 5.64
N GLN A 386 -36.69 -15.67 4.39
CA GLN A 386 -37.63 -15.81 3.26
C GLN A 386 -38.68 -16.89 3.52
N GLU A 387 -38.26 -18.06 4.04
CA GLU A 387 -39.18 -19.14 4.38
C GLU A 387 -40.18 -18.74 5.47
N LEU A 388 -39.71 -18.02 6.50
CA LEU A 388 -40.56 -17.51 7.58
C LEU A 388 -41.55 -16.47 7.09
N THR A 389 -41.13 -15.54 6.22
CA THR A 389 -42.03 -14.55 5.61
C THR A 389 -43.13 -15.23 4.80
N GLY A 390 -42.79 -16.23 3.97
CA GLY A 390 -43.80 -16.99 3.22
C GLY A 390 -44.81 -17.73 4.09
N LYS A 391 -44.36 -18.35 5.20
CA LYS A 391 -45.29 -18.98 6.17
C LYS A 391 -46.21 -17.97 6.83
N LEU A 392 -45.69 -16.78 7.09
CA LEU A 392 -46.42 -15.68 7.71
C LEU A 392 -47.47 -15.10 6.75
N GLU A 393 -47.16 -15.00 5.45
CA GLU A 393 -48.11 -14.63 4.40
C GLU A 393 -49.29 -15.63 4.35
N ASP A 394 -48.98 -16.93 4.35
CA ASP A 394 -49.99 -18.01 4.38
C ASP A 394 -50.90 -17.92 5.61
N LEU A 395 -50.33 -17.68 6.80
CA LEU A 395 -51.09 -17.49 8.04
C LEU A 395 -51.99 -16.25 7.99
N THR A 396 -51.51 -15.16 7.40
CA THR A 396 -52.26 -13.91 7.27
C THR A 396 -53.43 -14.08 6.29
N ALA A 397 -53.24 -14.85 5.22
CA ALA A 397 -54.31 -15.21 4.29
C ALA A 397 -55.42 -16.03 4.99
N GLN A 398 -55.06 -16.94 5.91
CA GLN A 398 -56.02 -17.73 6.69
C GLN A 398 -56.84 -16.89 7.68
N LEU A 399 -56.29 -15.80 8.22
CA LEU A 399 -57.00 -14.88 9.14
C LEU A 399 -58.09 -14.05 8.46
N LYS A 400 -58.09 -13.96 7.12
CA LYS A 400 -59.09 -13.22 6.33
C LYS A 400 -60.33 -14.06 5.97
N VAL A 401 -60.28 -15.38 6.18
CA VAL A 401 -61.38 -16.34 5.97
C VAL A 401 -62.18 -16.48 7.25
#